data_AF-A0A6V7M837-F1
#
_entry.id   AF-A0A6V7M837-F1
#
_cell.length_a   1.000
_cell.length_b   1.000
_cell.length_c   1.000
_cell.angle_alpha   90.00
_cell.angle_beta   90.00
_cell.angle_gamma   90.00
#
_symmetry.space_group_name_H-M   'P 1'
#
loop_
_entity.id
_entity.type
_entity.pdbx_description
1 polymer ?
#
loop_
_entity_poly.entity_id
_entity_poly.type
_entity_poly.pdbx_seq_one_letter_code
_entity_poly.pdbx_strand_id
1 'polypeptide(L)'
;KFACKILIQGFSYAFPVSLTIPVLISLLIAACGLRNSDPCFFHGTIPDYLFYESPPLYFLNDFVSKQYAWVWLLWLLSQTWFTLHIWTPKCERLAATEKLFVVPMYDSLLIDQSLGLNRKRDDQPEVKVEDLAEIEREKGDGDYETIYEQTDGSTTPPSAVKNSDHVTRIYACATMWHENKEEMIEFLKSILRLDEDQCARRTAQKYLRVVDPDYYEFETHIFFDDAFELADHDENETQVNRFVKLLVNTLDEAASDVHQTRMHVRAPKKYPTPYGGRLVWTLPGKSKMIAHLKDKNKIRHRKRWSQVMYMYYLLGHRLMELPISVDRKEIIAENTYLLTLDGDIDFQPGAVKLLVDLMKKNKNLGAACGRIHPIGSGPMVWYQKFEYAIGHWLQKATEHMIGCVLCSPGCFSLFRGKALMDDNVMKKYTTRSEDARHYVQYDQGEDRWLCTLLLQRGYRVEYSAASDAYTHAPEGFNEFYNQRRRWVPSTIANIMDLLMDAKKTIKINDNISLPYIAYQILLMGGTILGPGTIFLMLVGAFVAAFKIDNWTSFYYNIIPILLFMLVCFLFKSDIQ
;
A
#
# COMPACT_ATOMS: atom_id res chain seq x y z
N LYS A 1 -2.65 7.31 23.80
CA LYS A 1 -1.93 7.17 22.50
C LYS A 1 -2.61 6.17 21.54
N PHE A 2 -2.72 4.88 21.88
CA PHE A 2 -3.35 3.88 21.00
C PHE A 2 -4.78 4.26 20.58
N ALA A 3 -5.62 4.63 21.54
CA ALA A 3 -6.99 5.10 21.28
C ALA A 3 -7.09 6.21 20.22
N CYS A 4 -6.15 7.16 20.21
CA CYS A 4 -6.08 8.22 19.20
C CYS A 4 -5.68 7.68 17.82
N LYS A 5 -4.76 6.71 17.75
CA LYS A 5 -4.32 6.11 16.49
C LYS A 5 -5.42 5.33 15.77
N ILE A 6 -6.33 4.71 16.53
CA ILE A 6 -7.44 3.92 15.96
C ILE A 6 -8.78 4.68 15.97
N LEU A 7 -8.75 5.99 16.23
CA LEU A 7 -9.92 6.89 16.20
C LEU A 7 -11.04 6.57 17.21
N ILE A 8 -10.75 5.85 18.30
CA ILE A 8 -11.70 5.62 19.41
C ILE A 8 -11.50 6.58 20.59
N GLN A 9 -10.78 7.68 20.36
CA GLN A 9 -10.39 8.60 21.42
C GLN A 9 -11.56 9.28 22.13
N GLY A 10 -12.73 9.44 21.49
CA GLY A 10 -13.90 10.00 22.17
C GLY A 10 -14.23 9.23 23.45
N PHE A 11 -14.39 7.90 23.32
CA PHE A 11 -14.70 7.02 24.44
C PHE A 11 -13.48 6.68 25.31
N SER A 12 -12.32 6.40 24.70
CA SER A 12 -11.16 5.87 25.44
C SER A 12 -10.10 6.91 25.82
N TYR A 13 -10.34 8.20 25.56
CA TYR A 13 -9.40 9.28 25.89
C TYR A 13 -10.11 10.55 26.38
N ALA A 14 -10.95 11.16 25.55
CA ALA A 14 -11.62 12.42 25.88
C ALA A 14 -12.60 12.27 27.05
N PHE A 15 -13.45 11.26 26.99
CA PHE A 15 -14.41 11.00 28.06
C PHE A 15 -13.74 10.73 29.43
N PRO A 16 -12.74 9.82 29.57
CA PRO A 16 -12.01 9.65 30.82
C PRO A 16 -11.33 10.92 31.33
N VAL A 17 -10.66 11.69 30.45
CA VAL A 17 -9.97 12.93 30.85
C VAL A 17 -10.97 13.96 31.39
N SER A 18 -12.14 14.11 30.77
CA SER A 18 -13.20 15.01 31.26
C SER A 18 -13.88 14.50 32.54
N LEU A 19 -13.92 13.19 32.77
CA LEU A 19 -14.49 12.60 34.00
C LEU A 19 -13.58 12.69 35.22
N THR A 20 -12.30 13.01 35.05
CA THR A 20 -11.34 13.08 36.17
C THR A 20 -11.82 13.98 37.30
N ILE A 21 -12.29 15.20 36.99
CA ILE A 21 -12.80 16.17 37.97
C ILE A 21 -14.04 15.64 38.70
N PRO A 22 -15.15 15.29 38.04
CA PRO A 22 -16.37 14.89 38.75
C PRO A 22 -16.19 13.59 39.54
N VAL A 23 -15.39 12.65 39.05
CA VAL A 23 -15.08 11.40 39.78
C VAL A 23 -14.25 11.71 41.03
N LEU A 24 -13.20 12.52 40.90
CA LEU A 24 -12.36 12.91 42.04
C LEU A 24 -13.18 13.63 43.12
N ILE A 25 -14.01 14.61 42.72
CA ILE A 25 -14.88 15.33 43.66
C ILE A 25 -15.87 14.37 44.32
N SER A 26 -16.49 13.47 43.57
CA SER A 26 -17.44 12.50 44.13
C SER A 26 -16.77 11.57 45.15
N LEU A 27 -15.55 11.13 44.87
CA LEU A 27 -14.76 10.31 45.80
C LEU A 27 -14.38 11.10 47.06
N LEU A 28 -13.97 12.37 46.91
CA LEU A 28 -13.66 13.24 48.05
C LEU A 28 -14.88 13.51 48.93
N ILE A 29 -16.05 13.75 48.32
CA ILE A 29 -17.31 13.93 49.05
C ILE A 29 -17.70 12.63 49.76
N ALA A 30 -17.57 11.48 49.11
CA ALA A 30 -17.86 10.18 49.71
C ALA A 30 -16.92 9.87 50.90
N ALA A 31 -15.62 10.13 50.75
CA ALA A 31 -14.64 9.95 51.82
C ALA A 31 -14.89 10.92 52.99
N CYS A 32 -15.31 12.16 52.74
CA CYS A 32 -15.81 13.06 53.78
C CYS A 32 -17.02 12.48 54.52
N GLY A 33 -18.00 11.97 53.76
CA GLY A 33 -19.21 11.38 54.33
C GLY A 33 -18.90 10.21 55.27
N LEU A 34 -18.00 9.31 54.85
CA LEU A 34 -17.56 8.18 55.65
C LEU A 34 -16.86 8.62 56.94
N ARG A 35 -15.92 9.57 56.87
CA ARG A 35 -15.22 10.08 58.06
C ARG A 35 -16.14 10.88 59.01
N ASN A 36 -17.14 11.57 58.48
CA ASN A 36 -18.14 12.25 59.31
C ASN A 36 -19.05 11.26 60.05
N SER A 37 -19.32 10.09 59.46
CA SER A 37 -20.09 9.03 60.12
C SER A 37 -19.27 8.24 61.15
N ASP A 38 -17.99 7.99 60.85
CA ASP A 38 -17.04 7.33 61.73
C ASP A 38 -15.68 8.06 61.66
N PRO A 39 -15.32 8.85 62.68
CA PRO A 39 -14.06 9.59 62.72
C PRO A 39 -12.81 8.71 62.56
N CYS A 40 -12.90 7.42 62.91
CA CYS A 40 -11.79 6.48 62.89
C CYS A 40 -11.69 5.68 61.57
N PHE A 41 -12.61 5.87 60.61
CA PHE A 41 -12.72 5.03 59.40
C PHE A 41 -11.41 4.93 58.60
N PHE A 42 -10.65 6.02 58.48
CA PHE A 42 -9.40 6.06 57.70
C PHE A 42 -8.12 5.96 58.53
N HIS A 43 -8.20 5.86 59.87
CA HIS A 43 -7.07 5.98 60.79
C HIS A 43 -5.93 4.97 60.53
N GLY A 44 -6.25 3.78 60.02
CA GLY A 44 -5.27 2.73 59.65
C GLY A 44 -4.65 2.88 58.25
N THR A 45 -5.10 3.83 57.45
CA THR A 45 -4.69 3.99 56.03
C THR A 45 -4.09 5.36 55.74
N ILE A 46 -4.71 6.44 56.24
CA ILE A 46 -4.27 7.82 56.06
C ILE A 46 -4.10 8.41 57.46
N PRO A 47 -2.89 8.82 57.86
CA PRO A 47 -2.69 9.48 59.15
C PRO A 47 -3.60 10.69 59.29
N ASP A 48 -4.17 10.90 60.48
CA ASP A 48 -5.23 11.90 60.68
C ASP A 48 -4.85 13.33 60.29
N TYR A 49 -3.56 13.67 60.39
CA TYR A 49 -3.01 14.98 60.03
C TYR A 49 -2.84 15.19 58.52
N LEU A 50 -2.93 14.14 57.71
CA LEU A 50 -2.87 14.19 56.25
C LEU A 50 -4.25 14.19 55.59
N PHE A 51 -5.30 13.88 56.36
CA PHE A 51 -6.66 13.89 55.84
C PHE A 51 -7.23 15.31 55.88
N TYR A 52 -7.92 15.70 54.82
CA TYR A 52 -8.44 17.05 54.63
C TYR A 52 -9.58 17.36 55.61
N GLU A 53 -9.58 18.56 56.19
CA GLU A 53 -10.65 19.01 57.07
C GLU A 53 -11.94 19.22 56.27
N SER A 54 -12.95 18.39 56.53
CA SER A 54 -14.27 18.56 55.93
C SER A 54 -15.00 19.69 56.65
N PRO A 55 -15.49 20.72 55.93
CA PRO A 55 -16.45 21.65 56.49
C PRO A 55 -17.73 20.89 56.88
N PRO A 56 -18.43 21.30 57.94
CA PRO A 56 -19.69 20.65 58.30
C PRO A 56 -20.77 21.07 57.30
N LEU A 57 -21.25 20.10 56.51
CA LEU A 57 -22.27 20.28 55.47
C LEU A 57 -23.67 20.28 56.09
N TYR A 58 -24.06 21.37 56.76
CA TYR A 58 -25.41 21.47 57.34
C TYR A 58 -26.49 21.84 56.30
N PHE A 59 -26.15 22.65 55.29
CA PHE A 59 -27.09 23.08 54.23
C PHE A 59 -26.41 23.25 52.87
N LEU A 60 -27.16 22.96 51.80
CA LEU A 60 -26.71 23.09 50.40
C LEU A 60 -26.26 24.53 50.05
N ASN A 61 -26.89 25.52 50.69
CA ASN A 61 -26.56 26.94 50.50
C ASN A 61 -25.18 27.31 51.05
N ASP A 62 -24.77 26.70 52.17
CA ASP A 62 -23.42 26.90 52.74
C ASP A 62 -22.34 26.25 51.87
N PHE A 63 -22.63 25.10 51.26
CA PHE A 63 -21.73 24.46 50.31
C PHE A 63 -21.51 25.31 49.05
N VAL A 64 -22.57 25.88 48.49
CA VAL A 64 -22.46 26.73 47.29
C VAL A 64 -21.78 28.07 47.61
N SER A 65 -22.13 28.71 48.72
CA SER A 65 -21.66 30.07 49.04
C SER A 65 -20.32 30.11 49.79
N LYS A 66 -20.18 29.40 50.93
CA LYS A 66 -18.98 29.45 51.79
C LYS A 66 -17.85 28.56 51.29
N GLN A 67 -18.17 27.44 50.65
CA GLN A 67 -17.19 26.48 50.11
C GLN A 67 -16.94 26.67 48.62
N TYR A 68 -17.51 27.72 48.01
CA TYR A 68 -17.31 28.10 46.61
C TYR A 68 -17.52 26.94 45.63
N ALA A 69 -18.52 26.08 45.86
CA ALA A 69 -18.71 24.86 45.06
C ALA A 69 -18.86 25.14 43.54
N TRP A 70 -19.32 26.34 43.18
CA TRP A 70 -19.43 26.82 41.80
C TRP A 70 -18.08 26.90 41.06
N VAL A 71 -16.95 27.06 41.77
CA VAL A 71 -15.59 27.06 41.18
C VAL A 71 -15.29 25.72 40.52
N TRP A 72 -15.72 24.61 41.10
CA TRP A 72 -15.54 23.28 40.52
C TRP A 72 -16.32 23.11 39.22
N LEU A 73 -17.53 23.68 39.15
CA LEU A 73 -18.33 23.68 37.94
C LEU A 73 -17.69 24.55 36.84
N LEU A 74 -17.15 25.72 37.21
CA LEU A 74 -16.38 26.54 36.26
C LEU A 74 -15.10 25.83 35.80
N TRP A 75 -14.41 25.11 36.69
CA TRP A 75 -13.25 24.32 36.30
C TRP A 75 -13.65 23.19 35.34
N LEU A 76 -14.72 22.46 35.60
CA LEU A 76 -15.22 21.43 34.68
C LEU A 76 -15.60 22.00 33.31
N LEU A 77 -16.28 23.15 33.27
CA LEU A 77 -16.64 23.83 32.03
C LEU A 77 -15.40 24.31 31.27
N SER A 78 -14.43 24.90 31.97
CA SER A 78 -13.14 25.29 31.41
C SER A 78 -12.42 24.08 30.82
N GLN A 79 -12.32 22.98 31.58
CA GLN A 79 -11.72 21.72 31.13
C GLN A 79 -12.38 21.18 29.87
N THR A 80 -13.70 21.12 29.85
CA THR A 80 -14.45 20.66 28.69
C THR A 80 -14.23 21.58 27.48
N TRP A 81 -14.15 22.89 27.69
CA TRP A 81 -13.92 23.88 26.64
C TRP A 81 -12.54 23.75 26.00
N PHE A 82 -11.46 23.77 26.79
CA PHE A 82 -10.11 23.68 26.21
C PHE A 82 -9.80 22.27 25.68
N THR A 83 -10.43 21.23 26.23
CA THR A 83 -10.35 19.87 25.69
C THR A 83 -11.36 19.59 24.57
N LEU A 84 -12.14 20.56 24.09
CA LEU A 84 -13.12 20.28 23.04
C LEU A 84 -12.48 19.69 21.76
N HIS A 85 -11.25 20.08 21.46
CA HIS A 85 -10.46 19.57 20.33
C HIS A 85 -10.06 18.07 20.44
N ILE A 86 -10.12 17.45 21.62
CA ILE A 86 -9.87 15.99 21.78
C ILE A 86 -11.12 15.15 21.51
N TRP A 87 -12.32 15.74 21.50
CA TRP A 87 -13.57 15.02 21.28
C TRP A 87 -13.80 14.68 19.81
N THR A 88 -13.47 15.61 18.92
CA THR A 88 -13.67 15.46 17.48
C THR A 88 -12.32 15.50 16.75
N PRO A 89 -11.57 14.39 16.70
CA PRO A 89 -10.33 14.34 15.93
C PRO A 89 -10.61 14.49 14.44
N LYS A 90 -9.79 15.30 13.77
CA LYS A 90 -9.73 15.39 12.30
C LYS A 90 -8.51 14.68 11.71
N CYS A 91 -7.79 13.89 12.51
CA CYS A 91 -6.54 13.27 12.09
C CYS A 91 -6.75 11.95 11.33
N GLU A 92 -5.83 11.66 10.42
CA GLU A 92 -5.73 10.37 9.72
C GLU A 92 -5.60 9.18 10.69
N ARG A 93 -6.15 8.03 10.30
CA ARG A 93 -5.99 6.76 11.03
C ARG A 93 -4.51 6.37 11.06
N LEU A 94 -4.06 5.81 12.18
CA LEU A 94 -2.69 5.37 12.44
C LEU A 94 -1.61 6.47 12.38
N ALA A 95 -2.00 7.76 12.47
CA ALA A 95 -1.06 8.87 12.48
C ALA A 95 0.09 8.68 13.50
N ALA A 96 1.28 9.16 13.14
CA ALA A 96 2.45 9.11 13.99
C ALA A 96 2.20 9.82 15.32
N THR A 97 2.80 9.32 16.41
CA THR A 97 2.61 9.91 17.75
C THR A 97 3.01 11.40 17.77
N GLU A 98 4.01 11.78 17.01
CA GLU A 98 4.51 13.16 16.88
C GLU A 98 3.56 14.07 16.09
N LYS A 99 2.73 13.50 15.20
CA LYS A 99 1.64 14.23 14.52
C LYS A 99 0.45 14.41 15.47
N LEU A 100 0.23 13.43 16.36
CA LEU A 100 -0.89 13.44 17.29
C LEU A 100 -0.65 14.29 18.55
N PHE A 101 0.58 14.31 19.08
CA PHE A 101 0.90 14.93 20.37
C PHE A 101 1.99 16.00 20.24
N VAL A 102 1.93 17.03 21.08
CA VAL A 102 2.91 18.12 21.14
C VAL A 102 4.24 17.60 21.69
N VAL A 103 4.15 16.87 22.81
CA VAL A 103 5.27 16.19 23.46
C VAL A 103 5.04 14.67 23.49
N PRO A 104 6.10 13.87 23.32
CA PRO A 104 5.97 12.43 23.29
C PRO A 104 5.60 11.84 24.66
N MET A 105 5.89 12.52 25.77
CA MET A 105 5.65 12.07 27.13
C MET A 105 4.66 13.00 27.84
N TYR A 106 3.90 12.48 28.80
CA TYR A 106 3.01 13.28 29.65
C TYR A 106 3.72 13.63 30.97
N ASP A 107 3.30 14.72 31.59
CA ASP A 107 3.74 15.12 32.92
C ASP A 107 3.05 14.23 33.97
N SER A 108 3.82 13.66 34.90
CA SER A 108 3.31 12.76 35.94
C SER A 108 2.65 13.48 37.13
N LEU A 109 2.95 14.76 37.35
CA LEU A 109 2.37 15.56 38.44
C LEU A 109 0.99 16.08 38.08
N LEU A 110 0.80 16.48 36.82
CA LEU A 110 -0.47 17.01 36.30
C LEU A 110 -0.96 16.17 35.11
N ILE A 111 -1.20 14.87 35.36
CA ILE A 111 -1.49 13.90 34.31
C ILE A 111 -2.72 14.29 33.47
N ASP A 112 -3.81 14.68 34.10
CA ASP A 112 -5.07 15.02 33.43
C ASP A 112 -4.92 16.26 32.54
N GLN A 113 -4.30 17.33 33.06
CA GLN A 113 -4.04 18.56 32.33
C GLN A 113 -3.03 18.32 31.20
N SER A 114 -1.98 17.56 31.48
CA SER A 114 -0.98 17.17 30.49
C SER A 114 -1.61 16.37 29.37
N LEU A 115 -2.43 15.37 29.65
CA LEU A 115 -3.12 14.60 28.62
C LEU A 115 -4.12 15.47 27.84
N GLY A 116 -4.92 16.30 28.52
CA GLY A 116 -5.89 17.19 27.87
C GLY A 116 -5.25 18.19 26.91
N LEU A 117 -4.11 18.78 27.28
CA LEU A 117 -3.44 19.85 26.53
C LEU A 117 -2.38 19.35 25.54
N ASN A 118 -1.88 18.12 25.70
CA ASN A 118 -0.82 17.59 24.85
C ASN A 118 -1.33 17.11 23.47
N ARG A 119 -2.64 17.06 23.22
CA ARG A 119 -3.15 16.69 21.90
C ARG A 119 -2.99 17.87 20.94
N LYS A 120 -2.36 17.64 19.78
CA LYS A 120 -2.32 18.62 18.69
C LYS A 120 -3.70 18.84 18.10
N ARG A 121 -4.07 20.09 17.86
CA ARG A 121 -5.16 20.45 16.97
C ARG A 121 -4.73 20.17 15.52
N ASP A 122 -5.53 19.41 14.79
CA ASP A 122 -5.26 19.10 13.38
C ASP A 122 -6.17 19.97 12.52
N ASP A 123 -5.58 20.93 11.80
CA ASP A 123 -6.28 21.92 10.97
C ASP A 123 -6.27 21.51 9.48
N GLN A 124 -6.12 20.22 9.16
CA GLN A 124 -6.21 19.75 7.77
C GLN A 124 -7.55 20.19 7.14
N PRO A 125 -7.52 20.67 5.87
CA PRO A 125 -8.71 21.12 5.18
C PRO A 125 -9.68 19.95 5.00
N GLU A 126 -10.92 20.18 5.42
CA GLU A 126 -11.99 19.19 5.32
C GLU A 126 -12.56 19.23 3.90
N VAL A 127 -12.45 18.12 3.16
CA VAL A 127 -13.04 17.99 1.83
C VAL A 127 -14.56 18.02 2.00
N LYS A 128 -15.21 19.05 1.47
CA LYS A 128 -16.66 19.18 1.53
C LYS A 128 -17.30 18.44 0.36
N VAL A 129 -18.59 18.11 0.51
CA VAL A 129 -19.41 17.52 -0.58
C VAL A 129 -19.39 18.41 -1.83
N GLU A 130 -19.31 19.73 -1.66
CA GLU A 130 -19.22 20.71 -2.73
C GLU A 130 -17.92 20.58 -3.54
N ASP A 131 -16.78 20.38 -2.86
CA ASP A 131 -15.46 20.20 -3.50
C ASP A 131 -15.42 18.94 -4.37
N LEU A 132 -16.15 17.90 -3.97
CA LEU A 132 -16.27 16.64 -4.71
C LEU A 132 -17.19 16.77 -5.93
N ALA A 133 -18.25 17.57 -5.83
CA ALA A 133 -19.12 17.87 -6.97
C ALA A 133 -18.37 18.66 -8.07
N GLU A 134 -17.36 19.45 -7.72
CA GLU A 134 -16.48 20.09 -8.70
C GLU A 134 -15.69 19.06 -9.52
N ILE A 135 -15.21 17.97 -8.91
CA ILE A 135 -14.48 16.91 -9.63
C ILE A 135 -15.36 16.29 -10.72
N GLU A 136 -16.64 16.01 -10.42
CA GLU A 136 -17.58 15.49 -11.43
C GLU A 136 -17.85 16.49 -12.55
N ARG A 137 -17.94 17.80 -12.23
CA ARG A 137 -18.13 18.86 -13.25
C ARG A 137 -16.90 19.05 -14.12
N GLU A 138 -15.70 19.01 -13.55
CA GLU A 138 -14.44 19.06 -14.29
C GLU A 138 -14.27 17.83 -15.19
N LYS A 139 -14.77 16.65 -14.76
CA LYS A 139 -14.70 15.44 -15.57
C LYS A 139 -15.54 15.49 -16.84
N GLY A 140 -16.70 16.17 -16.82
CA GLY A 140 -17.59 16.35 -17.97
C GLY A 140 -18.10 15.03 -18.61
N ASP A 141 -19.36 15.00 -19.03
CA ASP A 141 -19.86 13.92 -19.89
C ASP A 141 -19.31 14.16 -21.30
N GLY A 142 -18.10 13.66 -21.59
CA GLY A 142 -17.34 14.06 -22.78
C GLY A 142 -16.42 12.98 -23.33
N ASP A 143 -16.90 12.30 -24.37
CA ASP A 143 -16.19 11.43 -25.32
C ASP A 143 -15.23 12.20 -26.26
N TYR A 144 -14.64 13.30 -25.84
CA TYR A 144 -13.82 14.12 -26.73
C TYR A 144 -12.39 14.25 -26.21
N GLU A 145 -11.54 13.36 -26.70
CA GLU A 145 -10.12 13.65 -26.95
C GLU A 145 -10.05 14.75 -28.02
N THR A 146 -10.29 16.00 -27.64
CA THR A 146 -9.84 17.16 -28.42
C THR A 146 -9.42 18.25 -27.48
N ILE A 147 -8.17 18.66 -27.64
CA ILE A 147 -7.55 19.86 -27.07
C ILE A 147 -8.50 21.02 -27.30
N TYR A 148 -9.07 21.58 -26.24
CA TYR A 148 -9.70 22.89 -26.26
C TYR A 148 -9.16 23.72 -25.11
N GLU A 149 -8.54 24.85 -25.47
CA GLU A 149 -8.30 25.97 -24.58
C GLU A 149 -9.62 26.36 -23.90
N GLN A 150 -9.70 26.18 -22.58
CA GLN A 150 -10.75 26.79 -21.78
C GLN A 150 -10.33 28.21 -21.42
N THR A 151 -10.78 29.18 -22.22
CA THR A 151 -11.12 30.50 -21.71
C THR A 151 -12.49 30.45 -21.04
N ASP A 152 -12.54 31.03 -19.84
CA ASP A 152 -13.69 31.49 -19.04
C ASP A 152 -14.25 30.60 -17.91
N GLY A 153 -14.21 31.18 -16.69
CA GLY A 153 -15.39 31.15 -15.82
C GLY A 153 -15.24 30.69 -14.36
N SER A 154 -14.05 30.39 -13.84
CA SER A 154 -13.87 30.07 -12.41
C SER A 154 -13.13 31.21 -11.70
N THR A 155 -13.80 31.83 -10.72
CA THR A 155 -13.31 32.94 -9.86
C THR A 155 -12.19 32.56 -8.88
N THR A 156 -11.56 31.40 -9.06
CA THR A 156 -10.38 30.96 -8.31
C THR A 156 -9.17 31.10 -9.21
N PRO A 157 -8.09 31.82 -8.81
CA PRO A 157 -6.90 31.88 -9.63
C PRO A 157 -6.40 30.45 -9.90
N PRO A 158 -5.99 30.11 -11.15
CA PRO A 158 -5.54 28.77 -11.53
C PRO A 158 -4.31 28.27 -10.74
N SER A 159 -3.75 29.12 -9.88
CA SER A 159 -2.62 28.84 -9.00
C SER A 159 -2.99 28.27 -7.63
N ALA A 160 -4.23 28.40 -7.16
CA ALA A 160 -4.61 27.98 -5.81
C ALA A 160 -4.90 26.47 -5.73
N VAL A 161 -4.33 25.81 -4.72
CA VAL A 161 -4.63 24.42 -4.37
C VAL A 161 -6.09 24.31 -3.95
N LYS A 162 -6.82 23.35 -4.54
CA LYS A 162 -8.20 23.04 -4.19
C LYS A 162 -8.26 21.91 -3.16
N ASN A 163 -9.31 21.90 -2.33
CA ASN A 163 -9.57 20.79 -1.42
C ASN A 163 -9.75 19.45 -2.17
N SER A 164 -10.32 19.49 -3.38
CA SER A 164 -10.49 18.34 -4.28
C SER A 164 -9.17 17.72 -4.77
N ASP A 165 -8.05 18.45 -4.69
CA ASP A 165 -6.73 17.93 -5.04
C ASP A 165 -6.21 16.93 -4.01
N HIS A 166 -6.71 16.99 -2.78
CA HIS A 166 -6.40 16.04 -1.70
C HIS A 166 -7.15 14.70 -1.82
N VAL A 167 -8.12 14.60 -2.75
CA VAL A 167 -8.84 13.34 -2.98
C VAL A 167 -7.89 12.28 -3.52
N THR A 168 -7.97 11.10 -2.91
CA THR A 168 -7.14 9.95 -3.30
C THR A 168 -7.52 9.48 -4.70
N ARG A 169 -6.53 9.30 -5.58
CA ARG A 169 -6.72 8.77 -6.93
C ARG A 169 -5.96 7.46 -7.06
N ILE A 170 -6.65 6.39 -7.45
CA ILE A 170 -6.07 5.06 -7.63
C ILE A 170 -6.20 4.67 -9.09
N TYR A 171 -5.06 4.51 -9.74
CA TYR A 171 -4.97 3.90 -11.06
C TYR A 171 -4.54 2.45 -10.90
N ALA A 172 -5.44 1.50 -11.15
CA ALA A 172 -5.09 0.10 -11.23
C ALA A 172 -4.37 -0.17 -12.56
N CYS A 173 -3.12 -0.61 -12.50
CA CYS A 173 -2.28 -0.89 -13.65
C CYS A 173 -1.96 -2.37 -13.69
N ALA A 174 -2.65 -3.11 -14.55
CA ALA A 174 -2.42 -4.53 -14.76
C ALA A 174 -1.50 -4.76 -15.97
N THR A 175 -0.57 -5.70 -15.86
CA THR A 175 0.18 -6.21 -17.02
C THR A 175 -0.29 -7.62 -17.37
N MET A 176 -0.70 -7.82 -18.61
CA MET A 176 -1.25 -9.09 -19.12
C MET A 176 -0.49 -9.56 -20.35
N TRP A 177 -0.44 -10.88 -20.53
CA TRP A 177 0.14 -11.52 -21.71
C TRP A 177 -0.62 -12.79 -22.11
N HIS A 178 -0.38 -13.90 -21.42
CA HIS A 178 -0.86 -15.24 -21.79
C HIS A 178 -1.73 -15.88 -20.71
N GLU A 179 -2.59 -15.09 -20.09
CA GLU A 179 -3.49 -15.55 -19.03
C GLU A 179 -4.56 -16.49 -19.58
N ASN A 180 -4.95 -17.47 -18.76
CA ASN A 180 -6.04 -18.37 -19.06
C ASN A 180 -7.41 -17.77 -18.65
N LYS A 181 -8.49 -18.49 -18.96
CA LYS A 181 -9.86 -18.01 -18.69
C LYS A 181 -10.12 -17.78 -17.20
N GLU A 182 -9.65 -18.68 -16.35
CA GLU A 182 -9.87 -18.64 -14.90
C GLU A 182 -9.11 -17.47 -14.28
N GLU A 183 -7.84 -17.29 -14.64
CA GLU A 183 -6.99 -16.17 -14.21
C GLU A 183 -7.61 -14.82 -14.60
N MET A 184 -8.06 -14.67 -15.87
CA MET A 184 -8.71 -13.44 -16.32
C MET A 184 -10.02 -13.16 -15.56
N ILE A 185 -10.81 -14.20 -15.24
CA ILE A 185 -12.05 -14.03 -14.49
C ILE A 185 -11.75 -13.54 -13.07
N GLU A 186 -10.77 -14.12 -12.37
CA GLU A 186 -10.41 -13.69 -11.00
C GLU A 186 -9.87 -12.26 -10.97
N PHE A 187 -9.04 -11.89 -11.95
CA PHE A 187 -8.62 -10.51 -12.13
C PHE A 187 -9.81 -9.57 -12.35
N LEU A 188 -10.71 -9.89 -13.29
CA LEU A 188 -11.86 -9.05 -13.62
C LEU A 188 -12.81 -8.92 -12.43
N LYS A 189 -13.03 -9.99 -11.67
CA LYS A 189 -13.82 -9.96 -10.42
C LYS A 189 -13.23 -8.94 -9.44
N SER A 190 -11.91 -8.91 -9.27
CA SER A 190 -11.24 -7.96 -8.38
C SER A 190 -11.46 -6.50 -8.81
N ILE A 191 -11.37 -6.22 -10.12
CA ILE A 191 -11.64 -4.89 -10.68
C ILE A 191 -13.12 -4.49 -10.50
N LEU A 192 -14.05 -5.41 -10.77
CA LEU A 192 -15.50 -5.17 -10.63
C LEU A 192 -15.92 -4.94 -9.18
N ARG A 193 -15.30 -5.64 -8.21
CA ARG A 193 -15.52 -5.38 -6.78
C ARG A 193 -15.04 -3.98 -6.37
N LEU A 194 -13.94 -3.48 -6.94
CA LEU A 194 -13.50 -2.10 -6.72
C LEU A 194 -14.43 -1.08 -7.37
N ASP A 195 -14.94 -1.36 -8.57
CA ASP A 195 -15.95 -0.53 -9.23
C ASP A 195 -17.23 -0.42 -8.40
N GLU A 196 -17.69 -1.53 -7.82
CA GLU A 196 -18.83 -1.56 -6.90
C GLU A 196 -18.57 -0.74 -5.61
N ASP A 197 -17.42 -0.95 -4.94
CA ASP A 197 -17.05 -0.19 -3.73
C ASP A 197 -16.95 1.32 -4.00
N GLN A 198 -16.30 1.71 -5.11
CA GLN A 198 -16.18 3.11 -5.50
C GLN A 198 -17.55 3.73 -5.83
N CYS A 199 -18.40 2.99 -6.56
CA CYS A 199 -19.75 3.43 -6.89
C CYS A 199 -20.61 3.64 -5.64
N ALA A 200 -20.55 2.72 -4.68
CA ALA A 200 -21.28 2.83 -3.42
C ALA A 200 -20.87 4.09 -2.64
N ARG A 201 -19.56 4.36 -2.51
CA ARG A 201 -19.04 5.57 -1.84
C ARG A 201 -19.43 6.85 -2.55
N ARG A 202 -19.32 6.88 -3.89
CA ARG A 202 -19.72 8.05 -4.69
C ARG A 202 -21.21 8.32 -4.56
N THR A 203 -22.04 7.28 -4.58
CA THR A 203 -23.51 7.39 -4.45
C THR A 203 -23.89 7.88 -3.05
N ALA A 204 -23.26 7.35 -1.99
CA ALA A 204 -23.48 7.82 -0.62
C ALA A 204 -23.15 9.31 -0.49
N GLN A 205 -22.03 9.76 -1.04
CA GLN A 205 -21.65 11.18 -1.03
C GLN A 205 -22.63 12.06 -1.81
N LYS A 206 -23.01 11.63 -3.02
CA LYS A 206 -23.86 12.41 -3.92
C LYS A 206 -25.30 12.55 -3.42
N TYR A 207 -25.90 11.46 -2.97
CA TYR A 207 -27.32 11.42 -2.63
C TYR A 207 -27.59 11.56 -1.13
N LEU A 208 -26.71 11.03 -0.28
CA LEU A 208 -26.87 11.13 1.18
C LEU A 208 -26.11 12.32 1.78
N ARG A 209 -25.30 13.04 0.99
CA ARG A 209 -24.48 14.19 1.43
C ARG A 209 -23.56 13.87 2.61
N VAL A 210 -23.13 12.61 2.72
CA VAL A 210 -22.17 12.15 3.72
C VAL A 210 -20.77 12.30 3.17
N VAL A 211 -19.85 12.96 3.87
CA VAL A 211 -18.43 12.99 3.49
C VAL A 211 -17.77 11.68 3.92
N ASP A 212 -17.35 10.86 2.95
CA ASP A 212 -16.58 9.64 3.24
C ASP A 212 -15.08 9.99 3.30
N PRO A 213 -14.43 9.91 4.48
CA PRO A 213 -12.99 10.18 4.60
C PRO A 213 -12.12 9.18 3.81
N ASP A 214 -12.69 8.02 3.49
CA ASP A 214 -12.04 6.95 2.75
C ASP A 214 -12.39 6.98 1.25
N TYR A 215 -13.00 8.06 0.75
CA TYR A 215 -13.31 8.20 -0.67
C TYR A 215 -12.05 8.20 -1.55
N TYR A 216 -12.16 7.55 -2.71
CA TYR A 216 -11.14 7.55 -3.75
C TYR A 216 -11.79 7.56 -5.15
N GLU A 217 -11.06 8.14 -6.09
CA GLU A 217 -11.32 8.01 -7.52
C GLU A 217 -10.60 6.78 -8.04
N PHE A 218 -11.28 5.99 -8.88
CA PHE A 218 -10.76 4.72 -9.40
C PHE A 218 -10.83 4.65 -10.91
N GLU A 219 -9.74 4.22 -11.54
CA GLU A 219 -9.64 3.97 -12.97
C GLU A 219 -8.71 2.77 -13.21
N THR A 220 -9.09 1.89 -14.14
CA THR A 220 -8.32 0.67 -14.45
C THR A 220 -7.67 0.75 -15.82
N HIS A 221 -6.39 0.41 -15.89
CA HIS A 221 -5.57 0.32 -17.08
C HIS A 221 -4.93 -1.07 -17.18
N ILE A 222 -5.25 -1.79 -18.24
CA ILE A 222 -4.70 -3.12 -18.55
C ILE A 222 -3.72 -2.95 -19.71
N PHE A 223 -2.48 -3.36 -19.54
CA PHE A 223 -1.45 -3.32 -20.58
C PHE A 223 -1.22 -4.73 -21.11
N PHE A 224 -1.78 -4.99 -22.28
CA PHE A 224 -1.71 -6.27 -22.96
C PHE A 224 -0.46 -6.30 -23.85
N ASP A 225 0.54 -7.09 -23.45
CA ASP A 225 1.76 -7.29 -24.22
C ASP A 225 1.51 -8.26 -25.39
N ASP A 226 2.13 -7.98 -26.56
CA ASP A 226 1.99 -8.78 -27.79
C ASP A 226 0.54 -9.09 -28.20
N ALA A 227 -0.30 -8.05 -28.23
CA ALA A 227 -1.75 -8.15 -28.39
C ALA A 227 -2.22 -8.48 -29.82
N PHE A 228 -1.33 -8.51 -30.80
CA PHE A 228 -1.66 -8.64 -32.22
C PHE A 228 -0.95 -9.85 -32.86
N GLU A 229 -1.67 -10.53 -33.74
CA GLU A 229 -1.21 -11.65 -34.57
C GLU A 229 -1.58 -11.42 -36.04
N LEU A 230 -1.00 -12.18 -36.96
CA LEU A 230 -1.36 -12.11 -38.37
C LEU A 230 -2.80 -12.64 -38.57
N ALA A 231 -3.56 -12.04 -39.47
CA ALA A 231 -4.91 -12.47 -39.77
C ALA A 231 -4.90 -13.81 -40.52
N ASP A 232 -5.85 -14.69 -40.20
CA ASP A 232 -5.95 -16.02 -40.81
C ASP A 232 -6.32 -15.96 -42.31
N HIS A 233 -6.85 -14.83 -42.77
CA HIS A 233 -7.37 -14.65 -44.13
C HIS A 233 -6.45 -13.80 -45.03
N ASP A 234 -5.56 -13.00 -44.45
CA ASP A 234 -4.61 -12.15 -45.19
C ASP A 234 -3.32 -11.98 -44.37
N GLU A 235 -2.20 -12.41 -44.93
CA GLU A 235 -0.88 -12.30 -44.30
C GLU A 235 -0.41 -10.84 -44.12
N ASN A 236 -1.06 -9.87 -44.79
CA ASN A 236 -0.76 -8.45 -44.64
C ASN A 236 -1.62 -7.72 -43.59
N GLU A 237 -2.67 -8.36 -43.07
CA GLU A 237 -3.53 -7.79 -42.04
C GLU A 237 -3.16 -8.33 -40.65
N THR A 238 -3.26 -7.46 -39.64
CA THR A 238 -3.08 -7.85 -38.24
C THR A 238 -4.43 -7.86 -37.53
N GLN A 239 -4.66 -8.90 -36.73
CA GLN A 239 -5.84 -9.04 -35.87
C GLN A 239 -5.43 -9.10 -34.40
N VAL A 240 -6.38 -8.84 -33.51
CA VAL A 240 -6.15 -9.05 -32.07
C VAL A 240 -6.02 -10.54 -31.77
N ASN A 241 -5.09 -10.87 -30.89
CA ASN A 241 -4.81 -12.25 -30.54
C ASN A 241 -5.97 -12.92 -29.77
N ARG A 242 -5.90 -14.24 -29.61
CA ARG A 242 -6.90 -15.03 -28.87
C ARG A 242 -7.11 -14.57 -27.41
N PHE A 243 -6.09 -14.02 -26.75
CA PHE A 243 -6.14 -13.63 -25.35
C PHE A 243 -6.90 -12.32 -25.15
N VAL A 244 -6.75 -11.36 -26.08
CA VAL A 244 -7.58 -10.16 -26.11
C VAL A 244 -9.04 -10.51 -26.38
N LYS A 245 -9.30 -11.46 -27.29
CA LYS A 245 -10.66 -11.99 -27.52
C LYS A 245 -11.22 -12.65 -26.25
N LEU A 246 -10.40 -13.39 -25.52
CA LEU A 246 -10.76 -14.02 -24.24
C LEU A 246 -11.17 -12.97 -23.19
N LEU A 247 -10.37 -11.91 -23.00
CA LEU A 247 -10.67 -10.81 -22.07
C LEU A 247 -12.04 -10.16 -22.34
N VAL A 248 -12.37 -9.94 -23.61
CA VAL A 248 -13.66 -9.36 -24.00
C VAL A 248 -14.81 -10.32 -23.65
N ASN A 249 -14.62 -11.62 -23.88
CA ASN A 249 -15.66 -12.63 -23.68
C ASN A 249 -15.88 -13.00 -22.20
N THR A 250 -14.87 -12.84 -21.34
CA THR A 250 -14.97 -13.16 -19.91
C THR A 250 -15.58 -12.05 -19.06
N LEU A 251 -15.68 -10.82 -19.60
CA LEU A 251 -16.17 -9.65 -18.86
C LEU A 251 -17.61 -9.80 -18.35
N ASP A 252 -18.52 -10.32 -19.17
CA ASP A 252 -19.93 -10.52 -18.79
C ASP A 252 -20.09 -11.61 -17.73
N GLU A 253 -19.28 -12.67 -17.82
CA GLU A 253 -19.23 -13.76 -16.85
C GLU A 253 -18.73 -13.24 -15.50
N ALA A 254 -17.60 -12.53 -15.48
CA ALA A 254 -17.08 -11.93 -14.26
C ALA A 254 -18.04 -10.89 -13.64
N ALA A 255 -18.69 -10.06 -14.46
CA ALA A 255 -19.70 -9.10 -13.98
C ALA A 255 -20.92 -9.80 -13.38
N SER A 256 -21.37 -10.89 -13.99
CA SER A 256 -22.50 -11.67 -13.49
C SER A 256 -22.18 -12.35 -12.16
N ASP A 257 -20.96 -12.86 -12.02
CA ASP A 257 -20.45 -13.47 -10.79
C ASP A 257 -20.34 -12.45 -9.65
N VAL A 258 -19.82 -11.25 -9.89
CA VAL A 258 -19.70 -10.24 -8.82
C VAL A 258 -21.06 -9.72 -8.37
N HIS A 259 -21.95 -9.38 -9.32
CA HIS A 259 -23.26 -8.80 -8.99
C HIS A 259 -24.35 -9.84 -8.68
N GLN A 260 -24.02 -11.14 -8.74
CA GLN A 260 -24.94 -12.25 -8.44
C GLN A 260 -26.24 -12.19 -9.27
N THR A 261 -26.16 -11.66 -10.48
CA THR A 261 -27.28 -11.51 -11.42
C THR A 261 -26.76 -11.54 -12.85
N ARG A 262 -27.60 -11.84 -13.84
CA ARG A 262 -27.17 -11.81 -15.24
C ARG A 262 -26.87 -10.38 -15.67
N MET A 263 -25.59 -10.08 -15.85
CA MET A 263 -25.09 -8.78 -16.26
C MET A 263 -24.62 -8.84 -17.71
N HIS A 264 -24.80 -7.74 -18.43
CA HIS A 264 -24.23 -7.54 -19.76
C HIS A 264 -23.53 -6.19 -19.79
N VAL A 265 -22.22 -6.19 -19.95
CA VAL A 265 -21.41 -4.99 -20.02
C VAL A 265 -21.38 -4.51 -21.47
N ARG A 266 -21.56 -3.20 -21.66
CA ARG A 266 -21.55 -2.61 -23.01
C ARG A 266 -20.21 -2.89 -23.70
N ALA A 267 -20.27 -3.18 -24.99
CA ALA A 267 -19.09 -3.37 -25.82
C ALA A 267 -18.12 -2.18 -25.72
N PRO A 268 -16.80 -2.42 -25.77
CA PRO A 268 -15.81 -1.36 -25.63
C PRO A 268 -15.80 -0.44 -26.85
N LYS A 269 -15.49 0.83 -26.61
CA LYS A 269 -15.06 1.75 -27.66
C LYS A 269 -13.65 1.39 -28.08
N LYS A 270 -13.41 1.33 -29.39
CA LYS A 270 -12.14 0.92 -29.99
C LYS A 270 -11.44 2.14 -30.56
N TYR A 271 -10.18 2.34 -30.20
CA TYR A 271 -9.36 3.45 -30.68
C TYR A 271 -8.05 2.92 -31.26
N PRO A 272 -7.66 3.32 -32.49
CA PRO A 272 -6.31 3.09 -32.96
C PRO A 272 -5.34 3.98 -32.18
N THR A 273 -4.15 3.46 -31.86
CA THR A 273 -3.13 4.21 -31.13
C THR A 273 -1.75 4.03 -31.76
N PRO A 274 -0.79 4.95 -31.55
CA PRO A 274 0.55 4.83 -32.11
C PRO A 274 1.29 3.54 -31.69
N TYR A 275 0.92 2.95 -30.55
CA TYR A 275 1.52 1.72 -30.01
C TYR A 275 0.73 0.45 -30.33
N GLY A 276 -0.40 0.55 -31.06
CA GLY A 276 -1.29 -0.58 -31.36
C GLY A 276 -2.74 -0.16 -31.35
N GLY A 277 -3.47 -0.50 -30.28
CA GLY A 277 -4.86 -0.13 -30.10
C GLY A 277 -5.25 0.08 -28.64
N ARG A 278 -6.47 0.55 -28.41
CA ARG A 278 -7.04 0.75 -27.08
C ARG A 278 -8.53 0.40 -27.07
N LEU A 279 -8.94 -0.36 -26.06
CA LEU A 279 -10.34 -0.68 -25.77
C LEU A 279 -10.76 0.04 -24.50
N VAL A 280 -11.91 0.72 -24.52
CA VAL A 280 -12.42 1.49 -23.38
C VAL A 280 -13.82 1.03 -23.03
N TRP A 281 -13.98 0.56 -21.80
CA TRP A 281 -15.26 0.21 -21.18
C TRP A 281 -15.64 1.24 -20.12
N THR A 282 -16.95 1.44 -19.98
CA THR A 282 -17.54 2.03 -18.77
C THR A 282 -18.20 0.89 -18.01
N LEU A 283 -17.65 0.59 -16.83
CA LEU A 283 -18.15 -0.50 -15.97
C LEU A 283 -19.51 -0.13 -15.35
N PRO A 284 -20.26 -1.10 -14.78
CA PRO A 284 -21.58 -0.85 -14.20
C PRO A 284 -21.60 0.27 -13.14
N GLY A 285 -20.56 0.35 -12.31
CA GLY A 285 -20.30 1.39 -11.32
C GLY A 285 -19.74 2.69 -11.91
N LYS A 286 -19.78 2.87 -13.23
CA LYS A 286 -19.32 4.06 -13.98
C LYS A 286 -17.83 4.38 -13.87
N SER A 287 -17.00 3.50 -13.29
CA SER A 287 -15.55 3.65 -13.46
C SER A 287 -15.14 3.28 -14.90
N LYS A 288 -13.98 3.77 -15.33
CA LYS A 288 -13.41 3.43 -16.65
C LYS A 288 -12.46 2.26 -16.50
N MET A 289 -12.58 1.30 -17.42
CA MET A 289 -11.59 0.24 -17.61
C MET A 289 -11.05 0.36 -19.03
N ILE A 290 -9.72 0.43 -19.16
CA ILE A 290 -9.04 0.73 -20.41
C ILE A 290 -8.00 -0.37 -20.66
N ALA A 291 -8.16 -1.13 -21.74
CA ALA A 291 -7.12 -2.06 -22.19
C ALA A 291 -6.27 -1.42 -23.30
N HIS A 292 -4.99 -1.24 -23.02
CA HIS A 292 -3.95 -0.81 -23.94
C HIS A 292 -3.37 -2.03 -24.65
N LEU A 293 -3.66 -2.18 -25.94
CA LEU A 293 -3.21 -3.30 -26.77
C LEU A 293 -1.88 -2.92 -27.42
N LYS A 294 -0.79 -3.57 -27.00
CA LYS A 294 0.56 -3.26 -27.49
C LYS A 294 0.90 -4.15 -28.69
N ASP A 295 1.31 -3.50 -29.78
CA ASP A 295 1.89 -4.17 -30.93
C ASP A 295 3.41 -4.30 -30.74
N LYS A 296 3.91 -5.54 -30.73
CA LYS A 296 5.33 -5.85 -30.53
C LYS A 296 6.26 -5.21 -31.56
N ASN A 297 5.73 -4.88 -32.75
CA ASN A 297 6.48 -4.25 -33.82
C ASN A 297 6.59 -2.72 -33.66
N LYS A 298 5.70 -2.12 -32.85
CA LYS A 298 5.63 -0.65 -32.67
C LYS A 298 6.22 -0.19 -31.34
N ILE A 299 6.07 -0.97 -30.28
CA ILE A 299 6.52 -0.60 -28.94
C ILE A 299 7.25 -1.76 -28.26
N ARG A 300 8.17 -1.42 -27.36
CA ARG A 300 8.88 -2.43 -26.56
C ARG A 300 7.89 -3.23 -25.72
N HIS A 301 7.99 -4.56 -25.83
CA HIS A 301 7.19 -5.52 -25.09
C HIS A 301 7.87 -5.87 -23.75
N ARG A 302 7.15 -6.60 -22.89
CA ARG A 302 7.50 -7.05 -21.53
C ARG A 302 7.03 -6.10 -20.42
N LYS A 303 6.83 -6.72 -19.24
CA LYS A 303 6.34 -6.10 -18.01
C LYS A 303 6.97 -4.75 -17.70
N ARG A 304 8.30 -4.63 -17.63
CA ARG A 304 8.97 -3.34 -17.39
C ARG A 304 8.55 -2.23 -18.37
N TRP A 305 8.49 -2.51 -19.66
CA TRP A 305 8.16 -1.49 -20.65
C TRP A 305 6.67 -1.13 -20.62
N SER A 306 5.81 -2.06 -20.23
CA SER A 306 4.42 -1.77 -19.87
C SER A 306 4.33 -0.87 -18.63
N GLN A 307 5.19 -1.09 -17.62
CA GLN A 307 5.29 -0.23 -16.44
C GLN A 307 5.73 1.20 -16.79
N VAL A 308 6.80 1.32 -17.57
CA VAL A 308 7.26 2.62 -18.10
C VAL A 308 6.13 3.33 -18.85
N MET A 309 5.43 2.62 -19.75
CA MET A 309 4.36 3.20 -20.57
C MET A 309 3.24 3.82 -19.72
N TYR A 310 2.76 3.11 -18.69
CA TYR A 310 1.69 3.66 -17.84
C TYR A 310 2.17 4.81 -16.96
N MET A 311 3.43 4.77 -16.49
CA MET A 311 3.97 5.87 -15.69
C MET A 311 4.07 7.14 -16.52
N TYR A 312 4.54 7.06 -17.77
CA TYR A 312 4.56 8.21 -18.68
C TYR A 312 3.15 8.70 -19.04
N TYR A 313 2.21 7.78 -19.30
CA TYR A 313 0.86 8.16 -19.67
C TYR A 313 0.10 8.82 -18.51
N LEU A 314 0.13 8.21 -17.32
CA LEU A 314 -0.69 8.63 -16.18
C LEU A 314 -0.05 9.79 -15.41
N LEU A 315 1.26 9.75 -15.20
CA LEU A 315 1.97 10.77 -14.42
C LEU A 315 2.54 11.86 -15.33
N GLY A 316 3.20 11.49 -16.43
CA GLY A 316 3.74 12.46 -17.39
C GLY A 316 2.64 13.23 -18.12
N HIS A 317 1.90 12.54 -18.99
CA HIS A 317 0.92 13.17 -19.86
C HIS A 317 -0.33 13.65 -19.10
N ARG A 318 -0.99 12.79 -18.32
CA ARG A 318 -2.26 13.17 -17.66
C ARG A 318 -2.14 14.09 -16.45
N LEU A 319 -0.96 14.25 -15.87
CA LEU A 319 -0.75 15.11 -14.70
C LEU A 319 0.26 16.23 -14.96
N MET A 320 1.46 15.92 -15.46
CA MET A 320 2.50 16.94 -15.62
C MET A 320 2.26 17.90 -16.78
N GLU A 321 1.57 17.50 -17.85
CA GLU A 321 1.23 18.38 -18.98
C GLU A 321 0.01 19.28 -18.70
N LEU A 322 -0.71 19.09 -17.57
CA LEU A 322 -1.84 19.94 -17.23
C LEU A 322 -1.40 21.41 -17.03
N PRO A 323 -2.17 22.40 -17.52
CA PRO A 323 -1.87 23.82 -17.39
C PRO A 323 -2.25 24.35 -15.98
N ILE A 324 -1.72 23.73 -14.93
CA ILE A 324 -1.97 24.07 -13.51
C ILE A 324 -0.65 24.36 -12.79
N SER A 325 -0.71 25.03 -11.63
CA SER A 325 0.49 25.37 -10.84
C SER A 325 1.28 24.14 -10.38
N VAL A 326 2.60 24.32 -10.17
CA VAL A 326 3.50 23.26 -9.72
C VAL A 326 3.08 22.71 -8.36
N ASP A 327 2.72 23.58 -7.41
CA ASP A 327 2.26 23.20 -6.07
C ASP A 327 1.02 22.31 -6.14
N ARG A 328 0.09 22.63 -7.05
CA ARG A 328 -1.12 21.83 -7.27
C ARG A 328 -0.79 20.45 -7.85
N LYS A 329 0.12 20.38 -8.83
CA LYS A 329 0.62 19.11 -9.38
C LYS A 329 1.25 18.24 -8.30
N GLU A 330 2.05 18.83 -7.41
CA GLU A 330 2.71 18.11 -6.33
C GLU A 330 1.70 17.48 -5.36
N ILE A 331 0.63 18.19 -5.01
CA ILE A 331 -0.42 17.68 -4.11
C ILE A 331 -1.24 16.58 -4.78
N ILE A 332 -1.60 16.75 -6.06
CA ILE A 332 -2.29 15.69 -6.82
C ILE A 332 -1.39 14.46 -6.93
N ALA A 333 -0.10 14.64 -7.22
CA ALA A 333 0.89 13.58 -7.29
C ALA A 333 1.08 12.84 -5.95
N GLU A 334 1.04 13.57 -4.84
CA GLU A 334 1.15 13.02 -3.49
C GLU A 334 -0.04 12.12 -3.17
N ASN A 335 -1.24 12.46 -3.65
CA ASN A 335 -2.49 11.72 -3.44
C ASN A 335 -2.87 10.80 -4.60
N THR A 336 -2.00 10.65 -5.60
CA THR A 336 -2.16 9.72 -6.72
C THR A 336 -1.35 8.46 -6.46
N TYR A 337 -2.00 7.32 -6.60
CA TYR A 337 -1.40 6.02 -6.37
C TYR A 337 -1.59 5.11 -7.59
N LEU A 338 -0.53 4.40 -7.95
CA LEU A 338 -0.52 3.37 -8.98
C LEU A 338 -0.57 2.00 -8.30
N LEU A 339 -1.69 1.30 -8.43
CA LEU A 339 -1.89 -0.05 -7.94
C LEU A 339 -1.43 -1.03 -9.02
N THR A 340 -0.25 -1.63 -8.85
CA THR A 340 0.29 -2.61 -9.81
C THR A 340 -0.32 -3.98 -9.57
N LEU A 341 -0.81 -4.59 -10.65
CA LEU A 341 -1.52 -5.86 -10.65
C LEU A 341 -0.92 -6.82 -11.71
N ASP A 342 -0.93 -8.11 -11.39
CA ASP A 342 -0.70 -9.18 -12.38
C ASP A 342 -2.07 -9.71 -12.87
N GLY A 343 -2.08 -10.39 -14.02
CA GLY A 343 -3.31 -10.82 -14.69
C GLY A 343 -4.09 -11.96 -14.02
N ASP A 344 -3.59 -12.49 -12.90
CA ASP A 344 -4.09 -13.65 -12.15
C ASP A 344 -4.43 -13.33 -10.68
N ILE A 345 -4.47 -12.04 -10.32
CA ILE A 345 -4.63 -11.62 -8.92
C ILE A 345 -6.11 -11.54 -8.50
N ASP A 346 -6.42 -12.14 -7.35
CA ASP A 346 -7.69 -12.01 -6.65
C ASP A 346 -7.53 -11.19 -5.35
N PHE A 347 -8.31 -10.13 -5.18
CA PHE A 347 -8.30 -9.32 -3.96
C PHE A 347 -9.65 -8.64 -3.67
N GLN A 348 -9.77 -8.13 -2.45
CA GLN A 348 -10.96 -7.43 -1.96
C GLN A 348 -10.71 -5.92 -1.81
N PRO A 349 -11.73 -5.05 -1.97
CA PRO A 349 -11.58 -3.60 -1.78
C PRO A 349 -10.99 -3.21 -0.42
N GLY A 350 -11.31 -3.98 0.63
CA GLY A 350 -10.73 -3.81 1.97
C GLY A 350 -9.20 -3.94 1.99
N ALA A 351 -8.62 -4.80 1.15
CA ALA A 351 -7.17 -4.95 1.06
C ALA A 351 -6.51 -3.70 0.47
N VAL A 352 -7.09 -3.12 -0.59
CA VAL A 352 -6.61 -1.87 -1.20
C VAL A 352 -6.72 -0.71 -0.22
N LYS A 353 -7.83 -0.62 0.52
CA LYS A 353 -8.02 0.37 1.57
C LYS A 353 -6.91 0.34 2.61
N LEU A 354 -6.49 -0.84 3.05
CA LEU A 354 -5.39 -0.99 4.01
C LEU A 354 -4.04 -0.48 3.46
N LEU A 355 -3.78 -0.64 2.16
CA LEU A 355 -2.59 -0.07 1.52
C LEU A 355 -2.69 1.46 1.45
N VAL A 356 -3.85 1.99 1.07
CA VAL A 356 -4.09 3.45 1.02
C VAL A 356 -3.93 4.08 2.41
N ASP A 357 -4.48 3.46 3.46
CA ASP A 357 -4.32 3.91 4.85
C ASP A 357 -2.83 4.00 5.24
N LEU A 358 -2.03 3.01 4.82
CA LEU A 358 -0.58 3.00 5.06
C LEU A 358 0.14 4.12 4.31
N MET A 359 -0.24 4.36 3.05
CA MET A 359 0.28 5.45 2.24
C MET A 359 -0.10 6.83 2.81
N LYS A 360 -1.35 7.02 3.24
CA LYS A 360 -1.79 8.29 3.86
C LYS A 360 -1.01 8.60 5.13
N LYS A 361 -0.74 7.59 5.96
CA LYS A 361 -0.02 7.73 7.23
C LYS A 361 1.39 8.33 7.09
N ASN A 362 2.12 7.98 6.03
CA ASN A 362 3.49 8.44 5.81
C ASN A 362 3.66 9.00 4.39
N LYS A 363 3.78 10.32 4.28
CA LYS A 363 3.97 11.03 3.01
C LYS A 363 5.28 10.64 2.29
N ASN A 364 6.30 10.19 3.03
CA ASN A 364 7.56 9.68 2.48
C ASN A 364 7.50 8.18 2.12
N LEU A 365 6.34 7.52 2.28
CA LEU A 365 6.13 6.16 1.82
C LEU A 365 5.98 6.18 0.28
N GLY A 366 6.98 5.62 -0.40
CA GLY A 366 7.02 5.54 -1.86
C GLY A 366 6.25 4.35 -2.40
N ALA A 367 6.24 3.23 -1.66
CA ALA A 367 5.47 2.04 -2.02
C ALA A 367 4.99 1.25 -0.78
N ALA A 368 3.83 0.61 -0.91
CA ALA A 368 3.28 -0.32 0.06
C ALA A 368 2.86 -1.61 -0.65
N CYS A 369 3.23 -2.77 -0.11
CA CYS A 369 2.83 -4.07 -0.65
C CYS A 369 1.93 -4.85 0.30
N GLY A 370 0.98 -5.61 -0.27
CA GLY A 370 0.15 -6.54 0.49
C GLY A 370 0.82 -7.89 0.72
N ARG A 371 0.17 -8.73 1.52
CA ARG A 371 0.47 -10.15 1.67
C ARG A 371 -0.11 -10.92 0.50
N ILE A 372 0.75 -11.71 -0.14
CA ILE A 372 0.39 -12.55 -1.27
C ILE A 372 0.23 -13.99 -0.78
N HIS A 373 -0.90 -14.60 -1.13
CA HIS A 373 -1.22 -15.98 -0.83
C HIS A 373 -1.22 -16.80 -2.11
N PRO A 374 -0.29 -17.76 -2.27
CA PRO A 374 -0.32 -18.64 -3.43
C PRO A 374 -1.49 -19.61 -3.34
N ILE A 375 -2.33 -19.63 -4.38
CA ILE A 375 -3.42 -20.58 -4.58
C ILE A 375 -3.09 -21.54 -5.72
N GLY A 376 -3.78 -22.68 -5.75
CA GLY A 376 -3.51 -23.78 -6.67
C GLY A 376 -3.41 -25.13 -5.96
N SER A 377 -3.09 -26.16 -6.74
CA SER A 377 -3.12 -27.56 -6.34
C SER A 377 -1.77 -28.27 -6.52
N GLY A 378 -1.58 -29.35 -5.76
CA GLY A 378 -0.43 -30.24 -5.88
C GLY A 378 0.81 -29.87 -5.05
N PRO A 379 1.82 -30.76 -5.01
CA PRO A 379 3.01 -30.62 -4.17
C PRO A 379 3.85 -29.37 -4.42
N MET A 380 3.91 -28.91 -5.68
CA MET A 380 4.65 -27.70 -6.05
C MET A 380 4.07 -26.44 -5.41
N VAL A 381 2.74 -26.36 -5.34
CA VAL A 381 2.05 -25.25 -4.67
C VAL A 381 2.21 -25.32 -3.16
N TRP A 382 2.22 -26.53 -2.56
CA TRP A 382 2.48 -26.68 -1.12
C TRP A 382 3.88 -26.20 -0.72
N TYR A 383 4.89 -26.52 -1.54
CA TYR A 383 6.24 -26.00 -1.36
C TYR A 383 6.27 -24.47 -1.44
N GLN A 384 5.62 -23.89 -2.45
CA GLN A 384 5.54 -22.44 -2.60
C GLN A 384 4.78 -21.75 -1.47
N LYS A 385 3.71 -22.36 -0.92
CA LYS A 385 3.02 -21.86 0.28
C LYS A 385 3.98 -21.72 1.46
N PHE A 386 4.84 -22.72 1.67
CA PHE A 386 5.86 -22.68 2.71
C PHE A 386 6.92 -21.61 2.43
N GLU A 387 7.42 -21.50 1.20
CA GLU A 387 8.38 -20.47 0.82
C GLU A 387 7.82 -19.05 0.96
N TYR A 388 6.57 -18.82 0.53
CA TYR A 388 5.90 -17.54 0.69
C TYR A 388 5.67 -17.22 2.16
N ALA A 389 5.34 -18.20 3.00
CA ALA A 389 5.24 -18.00 4.44
C ALA A 389 6.58 -17.54 5.03
N ILE A 390 7.70 -18.19 4.69
CA ILE A 390 9.03 -17.74 5.14
C ILE A 390 9.33 -16.33 4.63
N GLY A 391 9.16 -16.10 3.33
CA GLY A 391 9.50 -14.83 2.69
C GLY A 391 8.65 -13.66 3.19
N HIS A 392 7.32 -13.82 3.26
CA HIS A 392 6.40 -12.76 3.67
C HIS A 392 6.29 -12.64 5.19
N TRP A 393 6.17 -13.75 5.93
CA TRP A 393 5.89 -13.69 7.37
C TRP A 393 7.14 -13.49 8.22
N LEU A 394 8.30 -13.98 7.78
CA LEU A 394 9.54 -13.80 8.53
C LEU A 394 10.40 -12.71 7.88
N GLN A 395 10.79 -12.86 6.62
CA GLN A 395 11.79 -11.97 6.03
C GLN A 395 11.23 -10.56 5.80
N LYS A 396 10.14 -10.40 5.06
CA LYS A 396 9.53 -9.07 4.80
C LYS A 396 9.06 -8.39 6.07
N ALA A 397 8.51 -9.15 7.02
CA ALA A 397 8.12 -8.60 8.32
C ALA A 397 9.33 -8.09 9.11
N THR A 398 10.43 -8.85 9.11
CA THR A 398 11.71 -8.41 9.72
C THR A 398 12.22 -7.16 9.03
N GLU A 399 12.36 -7.18 7.70
CA GLU A 399 12.81 -6.05 6.89
C GLU A 399 12.00 -4.77 7.14
N HIS A 400 10.66 -4.89 7.21
CA HIS A 400 9.77 -3.78 7.56
C HIS A 400 10.06 -3.26 8.99
N MET A 401 10.25 -4.15 9.96
CA MET A 401 10.51 -3.75 11.35
C MET A 401 11.86 -3.04 11.52
N ILE A 402 12.91 -3.52 10.87
CA ILE A 402 14.28 -2.99 11.03
C ILE A 402 14.62 -1.86 10.06
N GLY A 403 13.79 -1.60 9.05
CA GLY A 403 13.99 -0.53 8.09
C GLY A 403 12.91 -0.51 7.00
N CYS A 404 13.27 -0.98 5.81
CA CYS A 404 12.40 -1.03 4.64
C CYS A 404 12.35 -2.43 4.04
N VAL A 405 11.25 -2.74 3.36
CA VAL A 405 11.16 -3.93 2.51
C VAL A 405 11.91 -3.70 1.20
N LEU A 406 12.64 -4.71 0.73
CA LEU A 406 13.46 -4.57 -0.48
C LEU A 406 12.71 -4.74 -1.80
N CYS A 407 11.49 -5.25 -1.75
CA CYS A 407 10.70 -5.53 -2.95
C CYS A 407 9.19 -5.50 -2.65
N SER A 408 8.50 -4.60 -3.34
CA SER A 408 7.05 -4.60 -3.51
C SER A 408 6.72 -5.41 -4.77
N PRO A 409 6.10 -6.60 -4.65
CA PRO A 409 5.81 -7.46 -5.79
C PRO A 409 4.80 -6.79 -6.73
N GLY A 410 5.02 -6.89 -8.04
CA GLY A 410 4.17 -6.26 -9.05
C GLY A 410 2.73 -6.77 -9.10
N CYS A 411 2.40 -7.88 -8.43
CA CYS A 411 1.08 -8.49 -8.43
C CYS A 411 0.04 -7.77 -7.53
N PHE A 412 0.47 -7.12 -6.45
CA PHE A 412 -0.42 -6.35 -5.57
C PHE A 412 0.36 -5.37 -4.69
N SER A 413 0.72 -4.22 -5.29
CA SER A 413 1.47 -3.16 -4.62
C SER A 413 0.99 -1.78 -5.04
N LEU A 414 1.05 -0.83 -4.12
CA LEU A 414 0.61 0.54 -4.30
C LEU A 414 1.83 1.47 -4.30
N PHE A 415 2.05 2.20 -5.39
CA PHE A 415 3.16 3.15 -5.54
C PHE A 415 2.65 4.59 -5.56
N ARG A 416 3.36 5.51 -4.89
CA ARG A 416 3.01 6.93 -4.89
C ARG A 416 3.48 7.61 -6.18
N GLY A 417 2.58 8.35 -6.84
CA GLY A 417 2.90 9.13 -8.04
C GLY A 417 4.07 10.08 -7.83
N LYS A 418 4.04 10.87 -6.74
CA LYS A 418 5.14 11.76 -6.35
C LYS A 418 6.51 11.06 -6.25
N ALA A 419 6.55 9.86 -5.66
CA ALA A 419 7.80 9.12 -5.48
C ALA A 419 8.32 8.54 -6.79
N LEU A 420 7.42 8.08 -7.67
CA LEU A 420 7.78 7.60 -9.00
C LEU A 420 8.30 8.75 -9.87
N MET A 421 7.68 9.93 -9.84
CA MET A 421 8.10 11.08 -10.65
C MET A 421 9.42 11.73 -10.23
N ASP A 422 10.05 11.28 -9.15
CA ASP A 422 11.35 11.82 -8.74
C ASP A 422 12.40 11.59 -9.85
N ASP A 423 13.13 12.64 -10.24
CA ASP A 423 13.87 12.73 -11.50
C ASP A 423 14.77 11.52 -11.83
N ASN A 424 15.62 11.08 -10.90
CA ASN A 424 16.46 9.90 -11.08
C ASN A 424 15.76 8.55 -10.86
N VAL A 425 14.50 8.48 -10.42
CA VAL A 425 13.74 7.21 -10.37
C VAL A 425 13.31 6.87 -11.79
N MET A 426 12.44 7.68 -12.39
CA MET A 426 11.96 7.45 -13.77
C MET A 426 13.07 7.46 -14.81
N LYS A 427 14.02 8.41 -14.71
CA LYS A 427 15.15 8.47 -15.64
C LYS A 427 16.02 7.21 -15.58
N LYS A 428 16.28 6.65 -14.39
CA LYS A 428 17.04 5.40 -14.28
C LYS A 428 16.20 4.22 -14.75
N TYR A 429 14.94 4.13 -14.33
CA TYR A 429 14.05 3.00 -14.62
C TYR A 429 13.84 2.77 -16.13
N THR A 430 13.92 3.84 -16.93
CA THR A 430 13.81 3.81 -18.40
C THR A 430 15.10 3.45 -19.14
N THR A 431 16.21 3.28 -18.42
CA THR A 431 17.52 2.96 -19.02
C THR A 431 17.47 1.59 -19.71
N ARG A 432 17.97 1.51 -20.95
CA ARG A 432 18.01 0.24 -21.68
C ARG A 432 19.04 -0.70 -21.06
N SER A 433 18.76 -1.98 -21.12
CA SER A 433 19.67 -3.02 -20.65
C SER A 433 20.69 -3.31 -21.74
N GLU A 434 21.91 -2.80 -21.58
CA GLU A 434 23.01 -2.98 -22.55
C GLU A 434 23.94 -4.15 -22.15
N ASP A 435 24.06 -4.43 -20.85
CA ASP A 435 24.91 -5.49 -20.31
C ASP A 435 24.10 -6.65 -19.72
N ALA A 436 24.72 -7.83 -19.60
CA ALA A 436 24.11 -9.00 -18.98
C ALA A 436 23.62 -8.73 -17.54
N ARG A 437 24.40 -7.98 -16.75
CA ARG A 437 24.00 -7.56 -15.39
C ARG A 437 22.75 -6.68 -15.41
N HIS A 438 22.68 -5.75 -16.36
CA HIS A 438 21.52 -4.87 -16.53
C HIS A 438 20.27 -5.65 -16.92
N TYR A 439 20.40 -6.67 -17.76
CA TYR A 439 19.26 -7.52 -18.10
C TYR A 439 18.67 -8.25 -16.87
N VAL A 440 19.54 -8.86 -16.05
CA VAL A 440 19.13 -9.55 -14.82
C VAL A 440 18.52 -8.57 -13.80
N GLN A 441 19.12 -7.39 -13.66
CA GLN A 441 18.67 -6.40 -12.69
C GLN A 441 17.39 -5.69 -13.13
N TYR A 442 17.34 -5.20 -14.36
CA TYR A 442 16.33 -4.27 -14.85
C TYR A 442 15.13 -5.00 -15.45
N ASP A 443 15.32 -6.05 -16.24
CA ASP A 443 14.23 -6.72 -16.97
C ASP A 443 13.69 -7.98 -16.29
N GLN A 444 14.50 -8.68 -15.48
CA GLN A 444 14.07 -9.88 -14.73
C GLN A 444 13.66 -9.60 -13.28
N GLY A 445 14.03 -8.43 -12.75
CA GLY A 445 13.70 -8.00 -11.39
C GLY A 445 13.25 -6.56 -11.34
N GLU A 446 12.44 -6.15 -12.33
CA GLU A 446 11.96 -4.79 -12.52
C GLU A 446 11.27 -4.21 -11.28
N ASP A 447 10.45 -5.03 -10.60
CA ASP A 447 9.74 -4.63 -9.36
C ASP A 447 10.73 -4.34 -8.22
N ARG A 448 11.73 -5.22 -8.07
CA ARG A 448 12.79 -5.07 -7.05
C ARG A 448 13.70 -3.90 -7.38
N TRP A 449 14.05 -3.72 -8.65
CA TRP A 449 14.88 -2.61 -9.09
C TRP A 449 14.19 -1.27 -8.88
N LEU A 450 12.89 -1.16 -9.20
CA LEU A 450 12.10 0.03 -8.88
C LEU A 450 12.13 0.35 -7.38
N CYS A 451 11.98 -0.66 -6.52
CA CYS A 451 12.10 -0.47 -5.08
C CYS A 451 13.50 -0.01 -4.66
N THR A 452 14.58 -0.61 -5.21
CA THR A 452 15.96 -0.17 -4.97
C THR A 452 16.14 1.29 -5.32
N LEU A 453 15.60 1.76 -6.46
CA LEU A 453 15.66 3.16 -6.86
C LEU A 453 14.94 4.09 -5.87
N LEU A 454 13.76 3.70 -5.38
CA LEU A 454 13.03 4.44 -4.34
C LEU A 454 13.81 4.52 -3.03
N LEU A 455 14.39 3.40 -2.58
CA LEU A 455 15.20 3.32 -1.35
C LEU A 455 16.44 4.22 -1.44
N GLN A 456 17.15 4.19 -2.57
CA GLN A 456 18.31 5.05 -2.85
C GLN A 456 17.96 6.55 -2.90
N ARG A 457 16.67 6.89 -3.02
CA ARG A 457 16.16 8.28 -3.00
C ARG A 457 15.57 8.72 -1.68
N GLY A 458 15.62 7.89 -0.65
CA GLY A 458 15.14 8.25 0.67
C GLY A 458 13.68 7.90 0.93
N TYR A 459 12.99 7.32 -0.05
CA TYR A 459 11.63 6.84 0.17
C TYR A 459 11.62 5.56 1.00
N ARG A 460 10.55 5.41 1.77
CA ARG A 460 10.28 4.18 2.52
C ARG A 460 9.50 3.20 1.64
N VAL A 461 9.67 1.90 1.89
CA VAL A 461 8.86 0.84 1.30
C VAL A 461 8.38 -0.06 2.44
N GLU A 462 7.06 -0.25 2.56
CA GLU A 462 6.44 -0.97 3.67
C GLU A 462 5.63 -2.19 3.20
N TYR A 463 5.43 -3.13 4.13
CA TYR A 463 4.64 -4.33 3.95
C TYR A 463 3.43 -4.34 4.88
N SER A 464 2.23 -4.45 4.31
CA SER A 464 0.99 -4.58 5.05
C SER A 464 0.60 -6.05 5.20
N ALA A 465 0.85 -6.58 6.40
CA ALA A 465 0.48 -7.94 6.77
C ALA A 465 -1.05 -8.18 6.81
N ALA A 466 -1.87 -7.13 6.92
CA ALA A 466 -3.33 -7.25 6.98
C ALA A 466 -4.01 -7.12 5.59
N SER A 467 -3.26 -6.74 4.57
CA SER A 467 -3.77 -6.51 3.21
C SER A 467 -3.50 -7.76 2.38
N ASP A 468 -4.48 -8.67 2.31
CA ASP A 468 -4.33 -9.97 1.65
C ASP A 468 -4.78 -9.93 0.19
N ALA A 469 -4.02 -10.59 -0.68
CA ALA A 469 -4.35 -10.89 -2.08
C ALA A 469 -3.89 -12.31 -2.45
N TYR A 470 -4.53 -12.92 -3.45
CA TYR A 470 -4.35 -14.31 -3.84
C TYR A 470 -3.89 -14.40 -5.31
N THR A 471 -2.91 -15.24 -5.61
CA THR A 471 -2.30 -15.38 -6.96
C THR A 471 -2.14 -16.86 -7.30
N HIS A 472 -2.29 -17.19 -8.57
CA HIS A 472 -2.12 -18.56 -9.05
C HIS A 472 -0.63 -18.90 -9.09
N ALA A 473 -0.22 -19.85 -8.23
CA ALA A 473 1.16 -20.30 -8.19
C ALA A 473 1.41 -21.36 -9.28
N PRO A 474 2.60 -21.40 -9.89
CA PRO A 474 3.00 -22.45 -10.81
C PRO A 474 2.75 -23.85 -10.25
N GLU A 475 1.91 -24.64 -10.91
CA GLU A 475 1.63 -26.02 -10.50
C GLU A 475 2.68 -27.00 -11.07
N GLY A 476 3.24 -26.68 -12.23
CA GLY A 476 4.26 -27.48 -12.92
C GLY A 476 5.69 -27.09 -12.54
N PHE A 477 6.60 -28.08 -12.56
CA PHE A 477 8.02 -27.85 -12.27
C PHE A 477 8.69 -26.88 -13.26
N ASN A 478 8.38 -26.98 -14.56
CA ASN A 478 9.02 -26.13 -15.58
C ASN A 478 8.71 -24.65 -15.38
N GLU A 479 7.44 -24.30 -15.14
CA GLU A 479 7.02 -22.93 -14.85
C GLU A 479 7.64 -22.40 -13.56
N PHE A 480 7.60 -23.20 -12.49
CA PHE A 480 8.26 -22.90 -11.22
C PHE A 480 9.76 -22.64 -11.42
N TYR A 481 10.45 -23.53 -12.14
CA TYR A 481 11.88 -23.43 -12.40
C TYR A 481 12.22 -22.15 -13.19
N ASN A 482 11.47 -21.85 -14.25
CA ASN A 482 11.64 -20.63 -15.05
C ASN A 482 11.36 -19.35 -14.24
N GLN A 483 10.44 -19.40 -13.28
CA GLN A 483 10.21 -18.30 -12.35
C GLN A 483 11.45 -18.08 -11.45
N ARG A 484 11.99 -19.15 -10.84
CA ARG A 484 13.15 -19.03 -9.92
C ARG A 484 14.46 -18.66 -10.60
N ARG A 485 14.64 -19.07 -11.86
CA ARG A 485 15.74 -18.61 -12.71
C ARG A 485 15.75 -17.09 -12.93
N ARG A 486 14.61 -16.42 -12.86
CA ARG A 486 14.52 -14.95 -12.93
C ARG A 486 14.69 -14.32 -11.55
N TRP A 487 14.00 -14.85 -10.54
CA TRP A 487 13.91 -14.22 -9.22
C TRP A 487 15.21 -14.29 -8.41
N VAL A 488 15.92 -15.43 -8.44
CA VAL A 488 17.12 -15.60 -7.61
C VAL A 488 18.26 -14.68 -8.10
N PRO A 489 18.64 -14.68 -9.40
CA PRO A 489 19.70 -13.80 -9.88
C PRO A 489 19.36 -12.32 -9.73
N SER A 490 18.10 -11.93 -9.98
CA SER A 490 17.68 -10.54 -9.85
C SER A 490 17.66 -10.06 -8.40
N THR A 491 17.35 -10.95 -7.45
CA THR A 491 17.47 -10.68 -6.02
C THR A 491 18.92 -10.42 -5.62
N ILE A 492 19.85 -11.27 -6.06
CA ILE A 492 21.28 -11.10 -5.78
C ILE A 492 21.78 -9.78 -6.38
N ALA A 493 21.48 -9.51 -7.64
CA ALA A 493 21.95 -8.30 -8.34
C ALA A 493 21.46 -7.01 -7.65
N ASN A 494 20.19 -6.94 -7.26
CA ASN A 494 19.63 -5.75 -6.63
C ASN A 494 20.08 -5.54 -5.18
N ILE A 495 20.25 -6.62 -4.40
CA ILE A 495 20.81 -6.49 -3.04
C ILE A 495 22.28 -6.05 -3.13
N MET A 496 23.06 -6.61 -4.06
CA MET A 496 24.44 -6.16 -4.27
C MET A 496 24.51 -4.68 -4.64
N ASP A 497 23.63 -4.20 -5.52
CA ASP A 497 23.54 -2.78 -5.88
C ASP A 497 23.25 -1.89 -4.66
N LEU A 498 22.30 -2.30 -3.81
CA LEU A 498 22.01 -1.60 -2.55
C LEU A 498 23.21 -1.60 -1.59
N LEU A 499 23.92 -2.73 -1.47
CA LEU A 499 25.08 -2.86 -0.58
C LEU A 499 26.29 -2.04 -1.06
N MET A 500 26.51 -1.97 -2.38
CA MET A 500 27.56 -1.14 -2.98
C MET A 500 27.30 0.35 -2.71
N ASP A 501 26.05 0.79 -2.79
CA ASP A 501 25.63 2.17 -2.52
C ASP A 501 25.27 2.44 -1.05
N ALA A 502 25.51 1.49 -0.14
CA ALA A 502 25.02 1.54 1.24
C ALA A 502 25.38 2.83 1.99
N LYS A 503 26.62 3.34 1.86
CA LYS A 503 27.04 4.58 2.52
C LYS A 503 26.21 5.78 2.09
N LYS A 504 25.89 5.86 0.80
CA LYS A 504 25.06 6.93 0.24
C LYS A 504 23.61 6.74 0.63
N THR A 505 23.10 5.51 0.57
CA THR A 505 21.71 5.21 0.93
C THR A 505 21.45 5.49 2.42
N ILE A 506 22.36 5.14 3.33
CA ILE A 506 22.23 5.47 4.77
C ILE A 506 22.17 6.99 4.98
N LYS A 507 22.94 7.76 4.20
CA LYS A 507 22.96 9.23 4.33
C LYS A 507 21.66 9.88 3.83
N ILE A 508 20.99 9.28 2.86
CA ILE A 508 19.80 9.84 2.20
C ILE A 508 18.50 9.30 2.81
N ASN A 509 18.49 8.04 3.25
CA ASN A 509 17.30 7.35 3.72
C ASN A 509 17.37 7.08 5.22
N ASP A 510 16.62 7.87 5.99
CA ASP A 510 16.55 7.74 7.46
C ASP A 510 16.03 6.38 7.94
N ASN A 511 15.37 5.60 7.07
CA ASN A 511 14.87 4.27 7.38
C ASN A 511 15.89 3.16 7.15
N ILE A 512 17.06 3.47 6.55
CA ILE A 512 18.12 2.50 6.28
C ILE A 512 19.30 2.79 7.20
N SER A 513 19.47 1.92 8.20
CA SER A 513 20.50 2.03 9.22
C SER A 513 21.69 1.10 8.95
N LEU A 514 22.81 1.31 9.66
CA LEU A 514 23.95 0.40 9.59
C LEU A 514 23.59 -1.05 10.01
N PRO A 515 22.81 -1.28 11.09
CA PRO A 515 22.31 -2.63 11.42
C PRO A 515 21.47 -3.25 10.29
N TYR A 516 20.65 -2.45 9.60
CA TYR A 516 19.89 -2.92 8.45
C TYR A 516 20.81 -3.40 7.32
N ILE A 517 21.84 -2.63 6.98
CA ILE A 517 22.84 -3.03 5.97
C ILE A 517 23.61 -4.29 6.42
N ALA A 518 23.98 -4.39 7.69
CA ALA A 518 24.63 -5.59 8.23
C ALA A 518 23.73 -6.84 8.12
N TYR A 519 22.43 -6.69 8.39
CA TYR A 519 21.44 -7.75 8.16
C TYR A 519 21.39 -8.17 6.69
N GLN A 520 21.37 -7.22 5.76
CA GLN A 520 21.37 -7.53 4.33
C GLN A 520 22.66 -8.21 3.85
N ILE A 521 23.82 -7.84 4.42
CA ILE A 521 25.09 -8.54 4.18
C ILE A 521 25.02 -9.99 4.67
N LEU A 522 24.48 -10.21 5.88
CA LEU A 522 24.33 -11.55 6.44
C LEU A 522 23.39 -12.41 5.58
N LEU A 523 22.27 -11.84 5.14
CA LEU A 523 21.30 -12.53 4.28
C LEU A 523 21.91 -12.88 2.91
N MET A 524 22.68 -11.96 2.32
CA MET A 524 23.43 -12.22 1.09
C MET A 524 24.46 -13.34 1.30
N GLY A 525 25.21 -13.29 2.40
CA GLY A 525 26.16 -14.34 2.77
C GLY A 525 25.47 -15.71 2.91
N GLY A 526 24.34 -15.77 3.61
CA GLY A 526 23.54 -16.98 3.73
C GLY A 526 23.04 -17.51 2.39
N THR A 527 22.62 -16.62 1.48
CA THR A 527 22.16 -16.99 0.13
C THR A 527 23.29 -17.60 -0.70
N ILE A 528 24.51 -17.07 -0.60
CA ILE A 528 25.69 -17.58 -1.31
C ILE A 528 26.16 -18.92 -0.71
N LEU A 529 26.13 -19.06 0.62
CA LEU A 529 26.57 -20.27 1.33
C LEU A 529 25.55 -21.42 1.29
N GLY A 530 24.28 -21.12 1.06
CA GLY A 530 23.17 -22.09 1.07
C GLY A 530 23.40 -23.29 0.13
N PRO A 531 23.65 -23.08 -1.18
CA PRO A 531 23.92 -24.16 -2.12
C PRO A 531 25.12 -25.04 -1.70
N GLY A 532 26.19 -24.41 -1.19
CA GLY A 532 27.37 -25.14 -0.70
C GLY A 532 27.06 -26.00 0.53
N THR A 533 26.19 -25.51 1.42
CA THR A 533 25.76 -26.26 2.62
C THR A 533 24.90 -27.47 2.22
N ILE A 534 23.95 -27.30 1.29
CA ILE A 534 23.12 -28.39 0.76
C ILE A 534 24.02 -29.45 0.09
N PHE A 535 25.01 -29.01 -0.69
CA PHE A 535 25.98 -29.89 -1.32
C PHE A 535 26.73 -30.74 -0.28
N LEU A 536 27.26 -30.12 0.79
CA LEU A 536 27.94 -30.85 1.86
C LEU A 536 27.00 -31.80 2.62
N MET A 537 25.74 -31.41 2.83
CA MET A 537 24.72 -32.28 3.43
C MET A 537 24.44 -33.52 2.57
N LEU A 538 24.36 -33.36 1.24
CA LEU A 538 24.20 -34.50 0.33
C LEU A 538 25.40 -35.45 0.37
N VAL A 539 26.62 -34.90 0.42
CA VAL A 539 27.83 -35.71 0.58
C VAL A 539 27.77 -36.54 1.86
N GLY A 540 27.38 -35.93 2.99
CA GLY A 540 27.21 -36.62 4.27
C GLY A 540 26.09 -37.67 4.25
N ALA A 541 24.96 -37.37 3.60
CA ALA A 541 23.85 -38.29 3.46
C ALA A 541 24.24 -39.54 2.65
N PHE A 542 25.02 -39.37 1.57
CA PHE A 542 25.51 -40.48 0.75
C PHE A 542 26.49 -41.36 1.50
N VAL A 543 27.40 -40.78 2.28
CA VAL A 543 28.34 -41.51 3.15
C VAL A 543 27.56 -42.35 4.17
N ALA A 544 26.53 -41.77 4.80
CA ALA A 544 25.70 -42.47 5.78
C ALA A 544 24.85 -43.59 5.15
N ALA A 545 24.21 -43.32 4.01
CA ALA A 545 23.29 -44.25 3.35
C ALA A 545 24.00 -45.40 2.63
N PHE A 546 25.08 -45.10 1.89
CA PHE A 546 25.76 -46.06 1.02
C PHE A 546 27.08 -46.59 1.60
N LYS A 547 27.51 -46.08 2.77
CA LYS A 547 28.77 -46.47 3.44
C LYS A 547 30.01 -46.32 2.54
N ILE A 548 30.00 -45.30 1.68
CA ILE A 548 31.12 -44.93 0.80
C ILE A 548 32.03 -43.90 1.49
N ASP A 549 33.27 -43.76 1.02
CA ASP A 549 34.18 -42.74 1.53
C ASP A 549 33.76 -41.31 1.13
N ASN A 550 34.21 -40.33 1.91
CA ASN A 550 33.84 -38.92 1.72
C ASN A 550 34.23 -38.37 0.35
N TRP A 551 35.39 -38.78 -0.19
CA TRP A 551 35.88 -38.26 -1.47
C TRP A 551 35.10 -38.85 -2.64
N THR A 552 34.81 -40.15 -2.62
CA THR A 552 33.94 -40.79 -3.62
C THR A 552 32.54 -40.19 -3.59
N SER A 553 31.96 -39.97 -2.40
CA SER A 553 30.67 -39.28 -2.25
C SER A 553 30.71 -37.86 -2.83
N PHE A 554 31.78 -37.12 -2.56
CA PHE A 554 31.99 -35.78 -3.12
C PHE A 554 32.02 -35.81 -4.65
N TYR A 555 32.77 -36.74 -5.26
CA TYR A 555 32.82 -36.87 -6.71
C TYR A 555 31.46 -37.23 -7.33
N TYR A 556 30.72 -38.13 -6.71
CA TYR A 556 29.37 -38.50 -7.19
C TYR A 556 28.38 -37.34 -7.13
N ASN A 557 28.50 -36.44 -6.15
CA ASN A 557 27.65 -35.26 -6.05
C ASN A 557 28.10 -34.12 -6.99
N ILE A 558 29.41 -33.90 -7.16
CA ILE A 558 29.92 -32.78 -7.95
C ILE A 558 29.81 -33.01 -9.47
N ILE A 559 29.95 -34.26 -9.94
CA ILE A 559 29.90 -34.58 -11.38
C ILE A 559 28.56 -34.16 -12.03
N PRO A 560 27.38 -34.51 -11.48
CA PRO A 560 26.10 -34.06 -12.02
C PRO A 560 25.97 -32.52 -12.02
N ILE A 561 26.49 -31.85 -11.00
CA ILE A 561 26.44 -30.38 -10.89
C ILE A 561 27.33 -29.73 -11.95
N LEU A 562 28.56 -30.22 -12.15
CA LEU A 562 29.46 -29.74 -13.19
C LEU A 562 28.86 -29.98 -14.59
N LEU A 563 28.27 -31.15 -14.82
CA LEU A 563 27.59 -31.46 -16.07
C LEU A 563 26.41 -30.52 -16.30
N PHE A 564 25.59 -30.27 -15.27
CA PHE A 564 24.48 -29.34 -15.34
C PHE A 564 24.94 -27.91 -15.61
N MET A 565 26.02 -27.45 -14.98
CA MET A 565 26.61 -26.14 -15.26
C MET A 565 27.09 -26.05 -16.71
N LEU A 566 27.75 -27.08 -17.23
CA LEU A 566 28.19 -27.15 -18.62
C LEU A 566 26.99 -27.11 -19.58
N VAL A 567 25.89 -27.80 -19.25
CA VAL A 567 24.64 -27.71 -20.02
C VAL A 567 24.09 -26.28 -20.01
N CYS A 568 24.07 -25.63 -18.84
CA CYS A 568 23.64 -24.23 -18.69
C CYS A 568 24.47 -23.24 -19.53
N PHE A 569 25.76 -23.51 -19.75
CA PHE A 569 26.63 -22.65 -20.56
C PHE A 569 26.53 -22.91 -22.07
N LEU A 570 26.24 -24.15 -22.49
CA LEU A 570 26.32 -24.55 -23.89
C LEU A 570 24.97 -24.63 -24.61
N PHE A 571 23.88 -24.92 -23.89
CA PHE A 571 22.57 -25.15 -24.50
C PHE A 571 21.59 -24.01 -24.22
N LYS A 572 20.52 -23.94 -25.01
CA LYS A 572 19.42 -22.98 -24.80
C LYS A 572 18.54 -23.41 -23.62
N SER A 573 17.79 -22.47 -23.07
CA SER A 573 16.89 -22.66 -21.91
C SER A 573 15.96 -23.86 -22.03
N ASP A 574 15.53 -24.21 -23.23
CA ASP A 574 14.53 -25.25 -23.47
C ASP A 574 15.14 -26.67 -23.41
N ILE A 575 16.48 -26.75 -23.44
CA ILE A 575 17.26 -28.00 -23.39
C ILE A 575 17.95 -28.18 -22.02
N GLN A 576 18.20 -27.07 -21.32
CA GLN A 576 18.74 -27.03 -19.95
C GLN A 576 17.72 -27.58 -18.94
#